data_AF-A0A183KX30-F1
#
_entry.id   AF-A0A183KX30-F1
#
_cell.length_a   1.000
_cell.length_b   1.000
_cell.length_c   1.000
_cell.angle_alpha   90.00
_cell.angle_beta   90.00
_cell.angle_gamma   90.00
#
_symmetry.space_group_name_H-M   'P 1'
#
loop_
_entity.id
_entity.type
_entity.pdbx_description
1 polymer ?
#
loop_
_entity_poly.entity_id
_entity_poly.type
_entity_poly.pdbx_seq_one_letter_code
_entity_poly.pdbx_strand_id
1 'polypeptide(L)'
;MYRACLFTANIARKSLLSESSVNQPAEDNYLSVIKLVATNLLSNGKINDGIGLLCLIGLQVDACRYLESFDRWDRSVWLAKCTLSIEEHDKVMRRWASYLASSQVNRKDLAILIYVYLEDHSNVLKLLFNLKQYQLAARYLEACRELSLLNTTKETGKYFVFFVLINWDYYYSLSYRDFV
;
A
#
# COMPACT_ATOMS: atom_id res chain seq x y z
N MET A 1 -25.67 -3.63 2.92
CA MET A 1 -26.09 -4.66 1.95
C MET A 1 -25.33 -4.55 0.62
N TYR A 2 -25.16 -3.38 0.01
CA TYR A 2 -24.39 -3.19 -1.25
C TYR A 2 -22.96 -3.80 -1.24
N ARG A 3 -22.27 -3.75 -0.09
CA ARG A 3 -20.90 -4.25 0.07
C ARG A 3 -20.74 -5.78 -0.02
N ALA A 4 -21.74 -6.56 0.41
CA ALA A 4 -21.69 -8.02 0.35
C ALA A 4 -22.03 -8.54 -1.06
N CYS A 5 -22.99 -7.90 -1.72
CA CYS A 5 -23.40 -8.25 -3.08
C CYS A 5 -22.30 -8.03 -4.12
N LEU A 6 -21.47 -6.98 -3.94
CA LEU A 6 -20.34 -6.73 -4.83
C LEU A 6 -19.28 -7.84 -4.75
N PHE A 7 -19.01 -8.34 -3.54
CA PHE A 7 -18.07 -9.43 -3.30
C PHE A 7 -18.54 -10.74 -3.93
N THR A 8 -19.83 -11.09 -3.76
CA THR A 8 -20.41 -12.29 -4.37
C THR A 8 -20.48 -12.20 -5.90
N ALA A 9 -20.80 -11.02 -6.46
CA ALA A 9 -20.84 -10.81 -7.91
C ALA A 9 -19.44 -10.95 -8.55
N ASN A 10 -18.39 -10.49 -7.85
CA ASN A 10 -17.03 -10.58 -8.35
C ASN A 10 -16.50 -12.02 -8.37
N ILE A 11 -16.83 -12.82 -7.34
CA ILE A 11 -16.50 -14.26 -7.29
C ILE A 11 -17.21 -15.01 -8.43
N ALA A 12 -18.50 -14.76 -8.63
CA ALA A 12 -19.29 -15.41 -9.68
C ALA A 12 -18.81 -15.07 -11.10
N ARG A 13 -18.28 -13.86 -11.33
CA ARG A 13 -17.72 -13.51 -12.65
C ARG A 13 -16.38 -14.18 -12.92
N LYS A 14 -15.52 -14.31 -11.90
CA LYS A 14 -14.23 -15.01 -12.05
C LYS A 14 -14.42 -16.46 -12.53
N SER A 15 -15.49 -17.12 -12.10
CA SER A 15 -15.88 -18.45 -12.60
C SER A 15 -16.47 -18.44 -14.01
N LEU A 16 -17.17 -17.39 -14.42
CA LEU A 16 -17.78 -17.28 -15.77
C LEU A 16 -16.74 -16.93 -16.87
N LEU A 17 -15.74 -16.11 -16.54
CA LEU A 17 -14.67 -15.75 -17.47
C LEU A 17 -13.67 -16.90 -17.74
N SER A 18 -13.61 -17.91 -16.87
CA SER A 18 -12.82 -19.13 -17.14
C SER A 18 -13.45 -20.06 -18.18
N GLU A 19 -14.73 -19.88 -18.53
CA GLU A 19 -15.47 -20.77 -19.45
C GLU A 19 -15.60 -20.22 -20.89
N SER A 20 -15.24 -18.97 -21.15
CA SER A 20 -15.60 -18.24 -22.38
C SER A 20 -14.40 -18.00 -23.31
N SER A 21 -13.90 -19.04 -23.98
CA SER A 21 -12.84 -18.90 -25.01
C SER A 21 -13.36 -18.70 -26.44
N VAL A 22 -14.68 -18.60 -26.66
CA VAL A 22 -15.28 -18.72 -28.02
C VAL A 22 -15.84 -17.40 -28.61
N ASN A 23 -15.97 -16.28 -27.87
CA ASN A 23 -16.65 -15.05 -28.36
C ASN A 23 -15.85 -13.73 -28.20
N GLN A 24 -14.53 -13.77 -28.37
CA GLN A 24 -13.61 -12.66 -28.06
C GLN A 24 -13.95 -11.27 -28.68
N PRO A 25 -14.26 -11.11 -29.98
CA PRO A 25 -14.39 -9.77 -30.57
C PRO A 25 -15.67 -9.01 -30.17
N ALA A 26 -16.77 -9.71 -29.85
CA ALA A 26 -17.99 -9.07 -29.37
C ALA A 26 -17.89 -8.67 -27.89
N GLU A 27 -17.17 -9.47 -27.10
CA GLU A 27 -16.92 -9.20 -25.69
C GLU A 27 -16.03 -7.97 -25.50
N ASP A 28 -14.97 -7.82 -26.29
CA ASP A 28 -14.09 -6.64 -26.25
C ASP A 28 -14.85 -5.34 -26.58
N ASN A 29 -15.73 -5.36 -27.58
CA ASN A 29 -16.59 -4.23 -27.90
C ASN A 29 -17.54 -3.89 -26.74
N TYR A 30 -18.15 -4.89 -26.12
CA TYR A 30 -19.03 -4.69 -24.97
C TYR A 30 -18.28 -4.10 -23.75
N LEU A 31 -17.10 -4.63 -23.44
CA LEU A 31 -16.25 -4.14 -22.35
C LEU A 31 -15.80 -2.70 -22.56
N SER A 32 -15.45 -2.34 -23.80
CA SER A 32 -15.05 -0.96 -24.14
C SER A 32 -16.20 0.04 -23.98
N VAL A 33 -17.42 -0.32 -24.38
CA VAL A 33 -18.62 0.50 -24.19
C VAL A 33 -18.90 0.71 -22.70
N ILE A 34 -18.85 -0.34 -21.88
CA ILE A 34 -19.06 -0.19 -20.43
C ILE A 34 -17.97 0.68 -19.81
N LYS A 35 -16.71 0.51 -20.22
CA LYS A 35 -15.62 1.35 -19.73
C LYS A 35 -15.87 2.83 -20.04
N LEU A 36 -16.35 3.14 -21.26
CA LEU A 36 -16.71 4.50 -21.65
C LEU A 36 -17.87 5.06 -20.80
N VAL A 37 -18.92 4.28 -20.58
CA VAL A 37 -20.04 4.69 -19.72
C VAL A 37 -19.56 4.93 -18.29
N ALA A 38 -18.70 4.05 -17.77
CA ALA A 38 -18.15 4.18 -16.43
C ALA A 38 -17.30 5.46 -16.27
N THR A 39 -16.41 5.76 -17.23
CA THR A 39 -15.60 6.98 -17.20
C THR A 39 -16.45 8.23 -17.36
N ASN A 40 -17.51 8.19 -18.18
CA ASN A 40 -18.46 9.29 -18.30
C ASN A 40 -19.18 9.57 -16.96
N LEU A 41 -19.63 8.53 -16.26
CA LEU A 41 -20.25 8.66 -14.94
C LEU A 41 -19.27 9.25 -13.91
N LEU A 42 -18.00 8.83 -13.94
CA LEU A 42 -16.94 9.38 -13.08
C LEU A 42 -16.77 10.88 -13.33
N SER A 43 -16.65 11.30 -14.59
CA SER A 43 -16.53 12.71 -14.98
C SER A 43 -17.75 13.55 -14.58
N ASN A 44 -18.94 12.95 -14.56
CA ASN A 44 -20.18 13.59 -14.13
C ASN A 44 -20.39 13.56 -12.60
N GLY A 45 -19.40 13.12 -11.82
CA GLY A 45 -19.46 13.09 -10.35
C GLY A 45 -20.23 11.90 -9.75
N LYS A 46 -20.77 11.00 -10.59
CA LYS A 46 -21.41 9.75 -10.15
C LYS A 46 -20.38 8.66 -9.88
N ILE A 47 -19.50 8.94 -8.91
CA ILE A 47 -18.30 8.11 -8.66
C ILE A 47 -18.68 6.66 -8.29
N ASN A 48 -19.69 6.46 -7.44
CA ASN A 48 -20.06 5.12 -6.99
C ASN A 48 -20.55 4.23 -8.14
N ASP A 49 -21.35 4.78 -9.05
CA ASP A 49 -21.92 4.05 -10.18
C ASP A 49 -20.83 3.68 -11.20
N GLY A 50 -19.95 4.65 -11.51
CA GLY A 50 -18.80 4.41 -12.40
C GLY A 50 -17.83 3.38 -11.84
N ILE A 51 -17.48 3.46 -10.55
CA ILE A 51 -16.65 2.45 -9.88
C ILE A 51 -17.34 1.08 -9.86
N GLY A 52 -18.65 1.04 -9.57
CA GLY A 52 -19.42 -0.20 -9.59
C GLY A 52 -19.40 -0.88 -10.96
N LEU A 53 -19.52 -0.11 -12.05
CA LEU A 53 -19.39 -0.64 -13.42
C LEU A 53 -17.99 -1.17 -13.71
N LEU A 54 -16.93 -0.44 -13.34
CA LEU A 54 -15.56 -0.91 -13.50
C LEU A 54 -15.30 -2.21 -12.73
N CYS A 55 -15.79 -2.30 -11.49
CA CYS A 55 -15.70 -3.52 -10.70
C CYS A 55 -16.47 -4.67 -11.34
N LEU A 56 -17.65 -4.39 -11.91
CA LEU A 56 -18.45 -5.37 -12.60
C LEU A 56 -17.63 -5.97 -13.74
N ILE A 57 -17.03 -5.16 -14.62
CA ILE A 57 -16.25 -5.67 -15.77
C ILE A 57 -14.85 -6.18 -15.45
N GLY A 58 -14.47 -6.35 -14.17
CA GLY A 58 -13.17 -6.90 -13.83
C GLY A 58 -12.00 -5.90 -13.88
N LEU A 59 -12.28 -4.60 -13.91
CA LEU A 59 -11.27 -3.53 -13.91
C LEU A 59 -11.12 -2.89 -12.52
N GLN A 60 -10.97 -3.71 -11.48
CA GLN A 60 -10.90 -3.21 -10.09
C GLN A 60 -9.61 -2.43 -9.81
N VAL A 61 -8.51 -2.74 -10.51
CA VAL A 61 -7.25 -1.98 -10.41
C VAL A 61 -7.46 -0.55 -10.94
N ASP A 62 -8.07 -0.40 -12.12
CA ASP A 62 -8.43 0.91 -12.68
C ASP A 62 -9.40 1.66 -11.75
N ALA A 63 -10.38 0.96 -11.18
CA ALA A 63 -11.31 1.54 -10.22
C ALA A 63 -10.59 2.13 -8.99
N CYS A 64 -9.60 1.42 -8.44
CA CYS A 64 -8.76 1.94 -7.36
C CYS A 64 -8.02 3.21 -7.80
N ARG A 65 -7.45 3.23 -9.02
CA ARG A 65 -6.78 4.42 -9.57
C ARG A 65 -7.69 5.63 -9.69
N TYR A 66 -8.92 5.44 -10.16
CA TYR A 66 -9.90 6.53 -10.21
C TYR A 66 -10.24 7.03 -8.80
N LEU A 67 -10.45 6.14 -7.83
CA LEU A 67 -10.69 6.53 -6.44
C LEU A 67 -9.51 7.34 -5.85
N GLU A 68 -8.27 6.94 -6.15
CA GLU A 68 -7.06 7.68 -5.76
C GLU A 68 -7.06 9.10 -6.36
N SER A 69 -7.34 9.25 -7.66
CA SER A 69 -7.40 10.55 -8.34
C SER A 69 -8.50 11.48 -7.80
N PHE A 70 -9.57 10.93 -7.23
CA PHE A 70 -10.64 11.69 -6.57
C PHE A 70 -10.40 11.89 -5.06
N ASP A 71 -9.20 11.60 -4.55
CA ASP A 71 -8.81 11.71 -3.14
C ASP A 71 -9.66 10.83 -2.18
N ARG A 72 -10.19 9.70 -2.69
CA ARG A 72 -11.01 8.73 -1.94
C ARG A 72 -10.22 7.49 -1.59
N TRP A 73 -9.10 7.71 -0.89
CA TRP A 73 -8.13 6.69 -0.52
C TRP A 73 -8.69 5.59 0.37
N ASP A 74 -9.53 5.95 1.35
CA ASP A 74 -10.21 5.01 2.26
C ASP A 74 -11.00 3.95 1.48
N ARG A 75 -11.71 4.40 0.44
CA ARG A 75 -12.51 3.53 -0.43
C ARG A 75 -11.64 2.72 -1.38
N SER A 76 -10.56 3.31 -1.90
CA SER A 76 -9.59 2.60 -2.74
C SER A 76 -8.97 1.43 -1.99
N VAL A 77 -8.48 1.65 -0.77
CA VAL A 77 -7.88 0.61 0.07
C VAL A 77 -8.89 -0.46 0.44
N TRP A 78 -10.12 -0.09 0.80
CA TRP A 78 -11.17 -1.07 1.07
C TRP A 78 -11.47 -1.94 -0.15
N LEU A 79 -11.61 -1.33 -1.33
CA LEU A 79 -11.85 -2.06 -2.57
C LEU A 79 -10.69 -3.02 -2.87
N ALA A 80 -9.45 -2.53 -2.78
CA ALA A 80 -8.25 -3.32 -2.98
C ALA A 80 -8.22 -4.57 -2.08
N LYS A 81 -8.51 -4.41 -0.78
CA LYS A 81 -8.57 -5.52 0.18
C LYS A 81 -9.62 -6.56 -0.17
N CYS A 82 -10.73 -6.14 -0.75
CA CYS A 82 -11.86 -7.03 -1.04
C CYS A 82 -11.76 -7.72 -2.40
N THR A 83 -11.05 -7.15 -3.37
CA THR A 83 -11.14 -7.63 -4.76
C THR A 83 -9.82 -7.95 -5.43
N LEU A 84 -8.71 -7.36 -4.99
CA LEU A 84 -7.42 -7.53 -5.66
C LEU A 84 -6.64 -8.73 -5.09
N SER A 85 -5.68 -9.23 -5.87
CA SER A 85 -4.66 -10.14 -5.37
C SER A 85 -3.77 -9.43 -4.34
N ILE A 86 -3.04 -10.21 -3.54
CA ILE A 86 -2.11 -9.67 -2.53
C ILE A 86 -1.10 -8.71 -3.18
N GLU A 87 -0.53 -9.09 -4.33
CA GLU A 87 0.45 -8.26 -5.05
C GLU A 87 -0.11 -6.90 -5.50
N GLU A 88 -1.33 -6.87 -6.04
CA GLU A 88 -1.98 -5.64 -6.48
C GLU A 88 -2.48 -4.82 -5.29
N HIS A 89 -2.97 -5.47 -4.24
CA HIS A 89 -3.33 -4.84 -2.98
C HIS A 89 -2.13 -4.11 -2.38
N ASP A 90 -0.96 -4.74 -2.32
CA ASP A 90 0.24 -4.13 -1.78
C ASP A 90 0.70 -2.92 -2.59
N LYS A 91 0.53 -2.93 -3.93
CA LYS A 91 0.78 -1.76 -4.77
C LYS A 91 -0.12 -0.59 -4.41
N VAL A 92 -1.41 -0.83 -4.13
CA VAL A 92 -2.35 0.22 -3.66
C VAL A 92 -1.92 0.74 -2.30
N MET A 93 -1.58 -0.17 -1.37
CA MET A 93 -1.13 0.20 -0.02
C MET A 93 0.16 1.03 -0.03
N ARG A 94 1.15 0.71 -0.88
CA ARG A 94 2.38 1.51 -1.07
C ARG A 94 2.10 2.92 -1.55
N ARG A 95 1.13 3.10 -2.46
CA ARG A 95 0.72 4.43 -2.93
C ARG A 95 0.02 5.22 -1.84
N TRP A 96 -0.85 4.56 -1.08
CA TRP A 96 -1.53 5.19 0.05
C TRP A 96 -0.55 5.62 1.14
N ALA A 97 0.43 4.78 1.49
CA ALA A 97 1.48 5.13 2.43
C ALA A 97 2.30 6.35 1.95
N SER A 98 2.66 6.37 0.66
CA SER A 98 3.35 7.51 0.06
C SER A 98 2.52 8.80 0.13
N TYR A 99 1.21 8.71 -0.10
CA TYR A 99 0.27 9.83 0.03
C TYR A 99 0.16 10.32 1.49
N LEU A 100 0.03 9.41 2.46
CA LEU A 100 -0.02 9.76 3.89
C LEU A 100 1.28 10.41 4.38
N ALA A 101 2.42 9.99 3.84
CA ALA A 101 3.73 10.55 4.14
C ALA A 101 3.97 11.93 3.50
N SER A 102 3.15 12.32 2.51
CA SER A 102 3.26 13.61 1.83
C SER A 102 3.05 14.78 2.80
N SER A 103 3.64 15.94 2.50
CA SER A 103 3.50 17.14 3.32
C SER A 103 2.06 17.65 3.42
N GLN A 104 1.20 17.32 2.46
CA GLN A 104 -0.20 17.74 2.44
C GLN A 104 -1.02 17.06 3.53
N VAL A 105 -0.78 15.76 3.76
CA VAL A 105 -1.55 14.95 4.72
C VAL A 105 -0.80 14.82 6.05
N ASN A 106 0.53 14.66 5.97
CA ASN A 106 1.45 14.59 7.10
C ASN A 106 1.08 13.56 8.19
N ARG A 107 0.49 12.44 7.80
CA ARG A 107 0.14 11.30 8.68
C ARG A 107 1.23 10.22 8.58
N LYS A 108 2.46 10.62 8.91
CA LYS A 108 3.68 9.81 8.74
C LYS A 108 3.71 8.60 9.68
N ASP A 109 3.09 8.71 10.84
CA ASP A 109 2.86 7.62 11.80
C ASP A 109 2.11 6.44 11.15
N LEU A 110 0.98 6.74 10.48
CA LEU A 110 0.20 5.73 9.76
C LEU A 110 0.95 5.18 8.55
N ALA A 111 1.68 6.05 7.83
CA ALA A 111 2.51 5.61 6.71
C ALA A 111 3.57 4.59 7.16
N ILE A 112 4.24 4.83 8.29
CA ILE A 112 5.22 3.89 8.87
C ILE A 112 4.57 2.54 9.12
N LEU A 113 3.42 2.49 9.79
CA LEU A 113 2.73 1.23 10.07
C LEU A 113 2.38 0.45 8.78
N ILE A 114 1.98 1.15 7.72
CA ILE A 114 1.69 0.53 6.44
C ILE A 114 2.97 -0.02 5.79
N TYR A 115 4.07 0.72 5.81
CA TYR A 115 5.35 0.21 5.27
C TYR A 115 5.87 -0.99 6.06
N VAL A 116 5.67 -1.03 7.38
CA VAL A 116 5.98 -2.22 8.20
C VAL A 116 5.13 -3.42 7.76
N TYR A 117 3.83 -3.23 7.56
CA TYR A 117 2.92 -4.28 7.07
C TYR A 117 3.34 -4.82 5.69
N LEU A 118 3.87 -3.95 4.83
CA LEU A 118 4.34 -4.30 3.49
C LEU A 118 5.77 -4.83 3.44
N GLU A 119 6.41 -5.02 4.61
CA GLU A 119 7.80 -5.45 4.76
C GLU A 119 8.81 -4.52 4.05
N ASP A 120 8.44 -3.26 3.84
CA ASP A 120 9.28 -2.25 3.19
C ASP A 120 10.12 -1.51 4.23
N HIS A 121 11.07 -2.24 4.82
CA HIS A 121 11.93 -1.75 5.90
C HIS A 121 12.76 -0.51 5.51
N SER A 122 13.09 -0.38 4.23
CA SER A 122 13.88 0.76 3.72
C SER A 122 13.11 2.07 3.85
N ASN A 123 11.83 2.08 3.48
CA ASN A 123 10.98 3.26 3.58
C ASN A 123 10.61 3.59 5.03
N VAL A 124 10.44 2.58 5.89
CA VAL A 124 10.25 2.78 7.34
C VAL A 124 11.44 3.56 7.94
N LEU A 125 12.67 3.09 7.70
CA LEU A 125 13.87 3.75 8.21
C LEU A 125 13.97 5.18 7.68
N LYS A 126 13.82 5.39 6.37
CA LYS A 126 13.84 6.72 5.75
C LYS A 126 12.84 7.68 6.42
N LEU A 127 11.61 7.23 6.69
CA LEU A 127 10.61 8.04 7.38
C LEU A 127 10.99 8.36 8.82
N LEU A 128 11.49 7.38 9.59
CA LEU A 128 11.92 7.59 10.97
C LEU A 128 13.10 8.58 11.06
N PHE A 129 14.06 8.49 10.14
CA PHE A 129 15.16 9.46 10.04
C PHE A 129 14.65 10.87 9.71
N ASN A 130 13.71 11.00 8.76
CA ASN A 130 13.09 12.28 8.42
C ASN A 130 12.31 12.89 9.58
N LEU A 131 11.74 12.06 10.46
CA LEU A 131 11.05 12.47 11.68
C LEU A 131 12.01 12.74 12.85
N LYS A 132 13.33 12.55 12.68
CA LYS A 132 14.36 12.63 13.72
C LYS A 132 14.14 11.64 14.89
N GLN A 133 13.40 10.56 14.64
CA GLN A 133 13.14 9.51 15.64
C GLN A 133 14.24 8.45 15.61
N TYR A 134 15.49 8.87 15.86
CA TYR A 134 16.66 8.00 15.74
C TYR A 134 16.62 6.80 16.68
N GLN A 135 16.12 6.99 17.89
CA GLN A 135 15.99 5.91 18.89
C GLN A 135 15.01 4.83 18.43
N LEU A 136 13.89 5.23 17.83
CA LEU A 136 12.90 4.29 17.28
C LEU A 136 13.44 3.58 16.03
N ALA A 137 14.18 4.30 15.18
CA ALA A 137 14.85 3.71 14.02
C ALA A 137 15.88 2.65 14.43
N ALA A 138 16.67 2.93 15.47
CA ALA A 138 17.66 2.00 16.02
C ALA A 138 16.99 0.71 16.54
N ARG A 139 15.95 0.85 17.39
CA ARG A 139 15.18 -0.29 17.92
C ARG A 139 14.50 -1.11 16.82
N TYR A 140 13.93 -0.42 15.82
CA TYR A 140 13.30 -1.10 14.69
C TYR A 140 14.32 -1.91 13.89
N LEU A 141 15.50 -1.35 13.62
CA LEU A 141 16.58 -2.03 12.90
C LEU A 141 17.08 -3.26 13.66
N GLU A 142 17.22 -3.15 14.99
CA GLU A 142 17.57 -4.28 15.86
C GLU A 142 16.52 -5.40 15.78
N ALA A 143 15.23 -5.07 15.92
CA ALA A 143 14.15 -6.04 15.79
C ALA A 143 14.12 -6.72 14.41
N CYS A 144 14.34 -5.97 13.33
CA CYS A 144 14.43 -6.55 11.98
C CYS A 144 15.65 -7.49 11.82
N ARG A 145 16.75 -7.23 12.55
CA ARG A 145 17.94 -8.10 12.55
C ARG A 145 17.67 -9.42 13.27
N GLU A 146 17.02 -9.38 14.43
CA GLU A 146 16.64 -10.58 15.19
C GLU A 146 15.72 -11.49 14.39
N LEU A 147 14.80 -10.91 13.63
CA LEU A 147 13.87 -11.66 12.77
C LEU A 147 14.49 -12.11 11.43
N SER A 148 15.77 -11.80 11.17
CA SER A 148 16.47 -12.10 9.90
C SER A 148 15.77 -11.54 8.65
N LEU A 149 14.99 -10.45 8.81
CA LEU A 149 14.19 -9.84 7.74
C LEU A 149 14.98 -8.84 6.88
N LEU A 150 16.20 -8.49 7.28
CA LEU A 150 17.04 -7.52 6.57
C LEU A 150 17.90 -8.21 5.51
N ASN A 151 17.51 -8.08 4.25
CA ASN A 151 18.46 -8.16 3.14
C ASN A 151 19.34 -6.90 3.24
N THR A 152 20.58 -7.04 3.71
CA THR A 152 21.58 -5.95 3.83
C THR A 152 21.76 -5.22 2.50
N THR A 153 20.93 -4.22 2.24
CA THR A 153 21.07 -3.32 1.10
C THR A 153 22.11 -2.27 1.44
N LYS A 154 22.89 -1.84 0.45
CA LYS A 154 24.00 -0.87 0.63
C LYS A 154 23.57 0.45 1.30
N GLU A 155 22.28 0.80 1.27
CA GLU A 155 21.72 1.97 1.97
C GLU A 155 21.62 1.77 3.48
N THR A 156 21.34 0.54 3.96
CA THR A 156 21.31 0.22 5.40
C THR A 156 22.69 0.33 6.06
N GLY A 157 23.77 0.17 5.29
CA GLY A 157 25.15 0.29 5.79
C GLY A 157 25.50 1.69 6.31
N LYS A 158 24.95 2.76 5.72
CA LYS A 158 25.15 4.14 6.21
C LYS A 158 24.48 4.36 7.57
N TYR A 159 23.30 3.79 7.76
CA TYR A 159 22.59 3.84 9.04
C TYR A 159 23.24 2.95 10.11
N PHE A 160 23.92 1.88 9.69
CA PHE A 160 24.69 1.00 10.57
C PHE A 160 25.94 1.69 11.15
N VAL A 161 26.66 2.50 10.36
CA VAL A 161 27.80 3.29 10.87
C VAL A 161 27.33 4.34 11.89
N PHE A 162 26.18 4.96 11.65
CA PHE A 162 25.57 5.90 12.61
C PHE A 162 25.09 5.18 13.88
N PHE A 163 24.57 3.95 13.77
CA PHE A 163 24.19 3.11 14.89
C PHE A 163 25.39 2.66 15.74
N VAL A 164 26.51 2.28 15.13
CA VAL A 164 27.74 1.93 15.86
C VAL A 164 28.30 3.15 16.59
N LEU A 165 28.32 4.33 15.96
CA LEU A 165 28.81 5.55 16.59
C LEU A 165 27.96 5.99 17.79
N ILE A 166 26.63 5.94 17.67
CA ILE A 166 25.72 6.30 18.79
C ILE A 166 25.77 5.26 19.92
N ASN A 167 25.85 3.96 19.60
CA ASN A 167 25.97 2.93 20.63
C ASN A 167 27.36 2.89 21.28
N TRP A 168 28.44 3.29 20.60
CA TRP A 168 29.77 3.36 21.21
C TRP A 168 29.82 4.37 22.36
N ASP A 169 29.20 5.54 22.20
CA ASP A 169 29.07 6.53 23.27
C ASP A 169 28.12 6.06 24.40
N TYR A 170 27.05 5.34 24.06
CA TYR A 170 26.11 4.80 25.06
C TYR A 170 26.74 3.68 25.90
N TYR A 171 27.49 2.76 25.28
CA TYR A 171 28.19 1.68 25.97
C TYR A 171 29.34 2.18 26.86
N TYR A 172 30.07 3.22 26.46
CA TYR A 172 31.10 3.83 27.31
C TYR A 172 30.49 4.56 28.53
N SER A 173 29.30 5.15 28.37
CA SER A 173 28.60 5.85 29.47
C SER A 173 27.97 4.91 30.51
N LEU A 174 27.51 3.71 30.10
CA LEU A 174 27.00 2.70 31.04
C LEU A 174 28.15 2.00 31.78
N SER A 175 29.25 1.67 31.10
CA SER A 175 30.38 0.97 31.73
C SER A 175 31.10 1.77 32.82
N TYR A 176 30.98 3.10 32.84
CA TYR A 176 31.55 3.96 33.88
C TYR A 176 30.58 4.26 35.04
N ARG A 177 29.27 3.99 34.89
CA ARG A 177 28.29 4.13 35.98
C ARG A 177 28.20 2.91 36.88
N ASP A 178 28.69 1.77 36.44
CA ASP A 178 28.74 0.53 37.23
C ASP A 178 30.07 0.36 38.01
N PHE A 179 30.95 1.38 38.03
CA PHE A 179 32.27 1.34 38.69
C PHE A 179 32.62 2.54 39.60
N VAL A 180 31.65 3.36 40.01
CA VAL A 180 31.78 4.35 41.09
C VAL A 180 30.51 4.37 41.92
#